data_AF-A0A9P6NIE2-F1
#
_entry.id   AF-A0A9P6NIE2-F1
#
_cell.length_a   1.000
_cell.length_b   1.000
_cell.length_c   1.000
_cell.angle_alpha   90.00
_cell.angle_beta   90.00
_cell.angle_gamma   90.00
#
_symmetry.space_group_name_H-M   'P 1'
#
loop_
_entity.id
_entity.type
_entity.pdbx_description
1 polymer ?
#
loop_
_entity_poly.entity_id
_entity_poly.type
_entity_poly.pdbx_seq_one_letter_code
_entity_poly.pdbx_strand_id
1 'polypeptide(L)'
;MPGEKITNFGKIGFTNTMHSSKLENPGWRTVHITCLGVVCCTNLHCQLQESLPTGPRKIQELISNPPPCVAYGCKGQKKYIECGTTACRVVYDDTTGWAVLCHSGFHNHPWPDPKKADPLAQKELMKKVIADP
;
A
#
# COMPACT_ATOMS: atom_id res chain seq x y z
N MET A 1 -2.66 -3.93 21.53
CA MET A 1 -2.73 -3.94 23.02
C MET A 1 -1.99 -5.14 23.56
N PRO A 2 -1.52 -5.15 24.83
CA PRO A 2 -0.92 -6.34 25.42
C PRO A 2 -1.92 -7.51 25.37
N GLY A 3 -1.52 -8.65 24.80
CA GLY A 3 -2.37 -9.85 24.68
C GLY A 3 -3.17 -9.99 23.38
N GLU A 4 -3.19 -8.98 22.51
CA GLU A 4 -3.80 -9.12 21.18
C GLU A 4 -2.87 -9.88 20.23
N LYS A 5 -3.39 -10.94 19.60
CA LYS A 5 -2.70 -11.60 18.49
C LYS A 5 -2.72 -10.67 17.28
N ILE A 6 -1.67 -9.86 17.12
CA ILE A 6 -1.51 -8.96 15.97
C ILE A 6 -1.26 -9.82 14.72
N THR A 7 -2.29 -10.01 13.89
CA THR A 7 -2.21 -10.80 12.66
C THR A 7 -2.07 -9.95 11.40
N ASN A 8 -2.05 -8.61 11.51
CA ASN A 8 -2.20 -7.69 10.37
C ASN A 8 -0.90 -7.05 9.86
N PHE A 9 0.24 -7.73 9.98
CA PHE A 9 1.45 -7.30 9.27
C PHE A 9 1.35 -7.55 7.74
N GLY A 10 0.24 -8.12 7.25
CA GLY A 10 0.08 -8.59 5.88
C GLY A 10 -0.39 -7.55 4.86
N LYS A 11 -0.82 -6.35 5.27
CA LYS A 11 -1.25 -5.30 4.33
C LYS A 11 -0.65 -3.95 4.67
N ILE A 12 0.11 -3.43 3.71
CA ILE A 12 0.67 -2.08 3.73
C ILE A 12 -0.32 -1.19 3.00
N GLY A 13 -0.71 -0.06 3.62
CA GLY A 13 -1.80 0.80 3.14
C GLY A 13 -1.47 1.62 1.88
N PHE A 14 -0.23 1.56 1.38
CA PHE A 14 0.21 2.25 0.18
C PHE A 14 0.57 1.28 -0.93
N THR A 15 0.49 1.75 -2.17
CA THR A 15 0.94 0.96 -3.32
C THR A 15 2.45 0.78 -3.23
N ASN A 16 2.90 -0.47 -3.24
CA ASN A 16 4.30 -0.79 -3.00
C ASN A 16 4.82 -1.89 -3.92
N THR A 17 6.13 -1.92 -4.09
CA THR A 17 6.87 -3.10 -4.54
C THR A 17 7.58 -3.73 -3.35
N MET A 18 7.86 -5.03 -3.47
CA MET A 18 8.60 -5.78 -2.46
C MET A 18 9.75 -6.52 -3.11
N HIS A 19 10.91 -6.46 -2.46
CA HIS A 19 12.09 -7.23 -2.83
C HIS A 19 12.59 -7.98 -1.60
N SER A 20 12.71 -9.30 -1.70
CA SER A 20 13.20 -10.14 -0.61
C SER A 20 14.62 -10.63 -0.86
N SER A 21 15.49 -10.48 0.13
CA SER A 21 16.79 -11.14 0.19
C SER A 21 16.83 -12.10 1.37
N LYS A 22 17.51 -13.23 1.21
CA LYS A 22 17.69 -14.23 2.26
C LYS A 22 19.18 -14.48 2.47
N LEU A 23 19.61 -14.51 3.73
CA LEU A 23 20.93 -15.00 4.13
C LEU A 23 20.78 -16.47 4.52
N GLU A 24 21.65 -17.33 3.98
CA GLU A 24 21.61 -18.76 4.27
C GLU A 24 21.98 -19.08 5.72
N ASN A 25 22.86 -18.27 6.34
CA ASN A 25 23.27 -18.38 7.74
C ASN A 25 23.66 -16.99 8.29
N PRO A 26 23.13 -16.53 9.44
CA PRO A 26 21.99 -17.08 10.19
C PRO A 26 20.71 -16.83 9.38
N GLY A 27 19.72 -17.74 9.40
CA GLY A 27 18.52 -17.73 8.52
C GLY A 27 17.61 -16.49 8.61
N TRP A 28 18.13 -15.34 8.18
CA TRP A 28 17.49 -14.04 8.24
C TRP A 28 16.99 -13.70 6.84
N ARG A 29 15.77 -13.19 6.77
CA ARG A 29 15.14 -12.76 5.53
C ARG A 29 14.78 -11.30 5.64
N THR A 30 15.29 -10.48 4.74
CA THR A 30 14.95 -9.05 4.67
C THR A 30 13.99 -8.83 3.51
N VAL A 31 12.83 -8.23 3.77
CA VAL A 31 11.89 -7.78 2.75
C VAL A 31 11.95 -6.27 2.71
N HIS A 32 12.50 -5.71 1.64
CA HIS A 32 12.43 -4.29 1.34
C HIS A 32 11.07 -3.96 0.73
N ILE A 33 10.45 -2.90 1.22
CA ILE A 33 9.18 -2.38 0.76
C ILE A 33 9.42 -0.97 0.25
N THR A 34 9.18 -0.76 -1.05
CA THR A 34 9.30 0.55 -1.68
C THR A 34 7.92 1.09 -1.95
N CYS A 35 7.59 2.26 -1.40
CA CYS A 35 6.36 2.97 -1.74
C CYS A 35 6.47 3.52 -3.15
N LEU A 36 5.47 3.26 -3.99
CA LEU A 36 5.40 3.81 -5.33
C LEU A 36 4.74 5.18 -5.36
N GLY A 37 4.03 5.59 -4.31
CA GLY A 37 3.25 6.83 -4.28
C GLY A 37 1.77 6.61 -4.63
N VAL A 38 1.16 7.58 -5.31
CA VAL A 38 -0.30 7.63 -5.54
C VAL A 38 -0.64 8.28 -6.89
N VAL A 39 -1.81 7.94 -7.43
CA VAL A 39 -2.41 8.66 -8.56
C VAL A 39 -3.50 9.60 -8.04
N CYS A 40 -3.36 10.89 -8.31
CA CYS A 40 -4.33 11.92 -7.96
C CYS A 40 -4.91 12.59 -9.20
N CYS A 41 -5.92 13.44 -9.03
CA CYS A 41 -6.37 14.32 -10.10
C CYS A 41 -5.50 15.59 -10.18
N THR A 42 -5.38 16.18 -11.38
CA THR A 42 -4.80 17.52 -11.56
C THR A 42 -5.68 18.63 -10.97
N ASN A 43 -6.99 18.40 -10.83
CA ASN A 43 -7.89 19.30 -10.11
C ASN A 43 -7.73 19.11 -8.60
N LEU A 44 -7.27 20.14 -7.90
CA LEU A 44 -7.00 20.12 -6.46
C LEU A 44 -8.24 19.88 -5.59
N HIS A 45 -9.44 20.15 -6.13
CA HIS A 45 -10.71 19.91 -5.42
C HIS A 45 -11.28 18.50 -5.68
N CYS A 46 -10.67 17.72 -6.57
CA CYS A 46 -11.09 16.35 -6.83
C CYS A 46 -10.41 15.40 -5.85
N GLN A 47 -11.22 14.55 -5.20
CA GLN A 47 -10.77 13.61 -4.17
C GLN A 47 -10.23 12.29 -4.75
N LEU A 48 -9.99 12.21 -6.06
CA LEU A 48 -9.46 10.99 -6.66
C LEU A 48 -8.08 10.66 -6.06
N GLN A 49 -7.97 9.52 -5.39
CA GLN A 49 -6.74 9.00 -4.81
C GLN A 49 -6.65 7.50 -5.12
N GLU A 50 -6.02 7.12 -6.22
CA GLU A 50 -5.98 5.72 -6.67
C GLU A 50 -4.62 5.07 -6.40
N SER A 51 -4.67 3.77 -6.14
CA SER A 51 -3.49 2.91 -6.16
C SER A 51 -2.87 2.88 -7.56
N LEU A 52 -1.53 2.83 -7.62
CA LEU A 52 -0.82 2.77 -8.91
C LEU A 52 -0.96 1.38 -9.57
N PRO A 53 -0.99 1.32 -10.91
CA PRO A 53 -0.80 0.06 -11.62
C PRO A 53 0.64 -0.44 -11.42
N THR A 54 0.79 -1.67 -10.91
CA THR A 54 2.09 -2.30 -10.61
C THR A 54 2.71 -3.06 -11.78
N GLY A 55 2.05 -3.05 -12.95
CA GLY A 55 2.56 -3.72 -14.15
C GLY A 55 3.82 -3.04 -14.70
N PRO A 56 4.70 -3.79 -15.39
CA PRO A 56 5.87 -3.20 -16.04
C PRO A 56 5.48 -2.04 -16.94
N ARG A 57 6.24 -0.93 -16.87
CA ARG A 57 6.06 0.29 -17.67
C ARG A 57 4.76 1.08 -17.44
N LYS A 58 3.84 0.62 -16.58
CA LYS A 58 2.53 1.27 -16.39
C LYS A 58 2.61 2.66 -15.78
N ILE A 59 3.60 2.92 -14.92
CA ILE A 59 3.85 4.25 -14.39
C ILE A 59 4.34 5.19 -15.49
N GLN A 60 5.29 4.75 -16.33
CA GLN A 60 5.75 5.55 -17.48
C GLN A 60 4.60 5.84 -18.45
N GLU A 61 3.78 4.84 -18.79
CA GLU A 61 2.59 5.02 -19.63
C GLU A 61 1.63 6.08 -19.06
N LEU A 62 1.38 6.04 -17.75
CA LEU A 62 0.53 7.02 -17.07
C LEU A 62 1.10 8.44 -17.13
N ILE A 63 2.42 8.59 -16.98
CA ILE A 63 3.11 9.88 -17.05
C ILE A 63 3.07 10.42 -18.49
N SER A 64 3.34 9.57 -19.49
CA SER A 64 3.40 9.98 -20.89
C SER A 64 2.03 10.29 -21.49
N ASN A 65 1.01 9.51 -21.14
CA ASN A 65 -0.35 9.66 -21.66
C ASN A 65 -1.36 9.64 -20.49
N PRO A 66 -1.48 10.73 -19.73
CA PRO A 66 -2.36 10.78 -18.57
C PRO A 66 -3.83 10.72 -19.02
N PRO A 67 -4.60 9.70 -18.59
CA PRO A 67 -6.01 9.58 -18.92
C PRO A 67 -6.83 10.66 -18.18
N PRO A 68 -8.07 10.94 -18.64
CA PRO A 68 -8.98 11.81 -17.91
C PRO A 68 -9.30 11.24 -16.52
N CYS A 69 -9.68 12.15 -15.61
CA CYS A 69 -10.20 11.80 -14.30
C CYS A 69 -11.49 10.98 -14.45
N VAL A 70 -11.66 9.97 -13.59
CA VAL A 70 -12.86 9.12 -13.57
C VAL A 70 -13.98 9.68 -12.69
N ALA A 71 -13.70 10.73 -11.91
CA ALA A 71 -14.71 11.35 -11.05
C ALA A 71 -15.78 12.05 -11.91
N TYR A 72 -17.05 11.81 -11.59
CA TYR A 72 -18.18 12.36 -12.32
C TYR A 72 -18.11 13.89 -12.42
N GLY A 73 -18.23 14.42 -13.64
CA GLY A 73 -18.17 15.87 -13.91
C GLY A 73 -16.77 16.50 -13.78
N CYS A 74 -15.74 15.74 -13.40
CA CYS A 74 -14.38 16.26 -13.32
C CYS A 74 -13.73 16.33 -14.71
N LYS A 75 -13.22 17.51 -15.08
CA LYS A 75 -12.48 17.73 -16.33
C LYS A 75 -10.95 17.61 -16.18
N GLY A 76 -10.48 17.22 -15.00
CA GLY A 76 -9.06 17.03 -14.74
C GLY A 76 -8.51 15.74 -15.37
N GLN A 77 -7.20 15.55 -15.26
CA GLN A 77 -6.49 14.35 -15.69
C GLN A 77 -5.90 13.62 -14.49
N LYS A 78 -5.54 12.36 -14.67
CA LYS A 78 -4.76 11.62 -13.67
C LYS A 78 -3.32 12.12 -13.66
N LYS A 79 -2.76 12.28 -12.46
CA LYS A 79 -1.39 12.72 -12.20
C LYS A 79 -0.75 11.75 -11.23
N TYR A 80 0.45 11.29 -11.57
CA TYR A 80 1.28 10.51 -10.68
C TYR A 80 2.03 11.42 -9.68
N ILE A 81 2.02 11.04 -8.41
CA ILE A 81 2.84 11.63 -7.36
C ILE A 81 3.73 10.52 -6.79
N GLU A 82 5.03 10.61 -7.07
CA GLU A 82 6.03 9.66 -6.61
C GLU A 82 6.31 9.79 -5.10
N CYS A 83 6.59 8.67 -4.44
CA CYS A 83 7.10 8.65 -3.08
C CYS A 83 8.61 8.45 -3.04
N GLY A 84 9.38 9.54 -2.96
CA GLY A 84 10.86 9.49 -2.99
C GLY A 84 11.57 9.47 -1.63
N THR A 85 10.84 9.63 -0.52
CA THR A 85 11.44 9.99 0.77
C THR A 85 11.38 8.90 1.85
N THR A 86 10.84 7.72 1.53
CA THR A 86 10.61 6.65 2.52
C THR A 86 11.44 5.42 2.28
N ALA A 87 11.95 4.83 3.35
CA ALA A 87 12.53 3.48 3.32
C ALA A 87 11.77 2.59 4.30
N CYS A 88 11.33 1.42 3.84
CA CYS A 88 10.64 0.45 4.67
C CYS A 88 11.26 -0.93 4.43
N ARG A 89 11.52 -1.66 5.51
CA ARG A 89 11.95 -3.06 5.43
C ARG A 89 11.44 -3.86 6.62
N VAL A 90 11.22 -5.14 6.41
CA VAL A 90 10.94 -6.10 7.48
C VAL A 90 12.07 -7.12 7.51
N VAL A 91 12.73 -7.24 8.65
CA VAL A 91 13.78 -8.24 8.90
C VAL A 91 13.15 -9.37 9.70
N TYR A 92 13.07 -10.54 9.10
CA TYR A 92 12.57 -11.76 9.71
C TYR A 92 13.74 -12.60 10.19
N ASP A 93 13.61 -13.14 11.40
CA ASP A 93 14.39 -14.26 11.88
C ASP A 93 13.58 -15.53 11.64
N ASP A 94 13.93 -16.30 10.61
CA ASP A 94 13.19 -17.52 10.26
C ASP A 94 13.38 -18.63 11.33
N THR A 95 14.36 -18.50 12.24
CA THR A 95 14.62 -19.48 13.31
C THR A 95 13.67 -19.29 14.48
N THR A 96 13.44 -18.04 14.88
CA THR A 96 12.59 -17.71 16.04
C THR A 96 11.17 -17.30 15.65
N GLY A 97 10.94 -16.99 14.36
CA GLY A 97 9.68 -16.48 13.84
C GLY A 97 9.42 -15.00 14.14
N TRP A 98 10.36 -14.32 14.81
CA TRP A 98 10.26 -12.88 15.06
C TRP A 98 10.52 -12.07 13.80
N ALA A 99 9.96 -10.87 13.78
CA ALA A 99 10.21 -9.89 12.73
C ALA A 99 10.34 -8.49 13.31
N VAL A 100 11.24 -7.70 12.73
CA VAL A 100 11.42 -6.29 13.03
C VAL A 100 11.05 -5.47 11.81
N LEU A 101 10.04 -4.61 11.95
CA LEU A 101 9.70 -3.59 10.96
C LEU A 101 10.58 -2.35 11.19
N CYS A 102 11.35 -1.97 10.18
CA CYS A 102 12.09 -0.71 10.15
C CYS A 102 11.47 0.21 9.11
N HIS A 103 11.06 1.41 9.52
CA HIS A 103 10.58 2.45 8.63
C HIS A 103 11.30 3.76 8.93
N SER A 104 11.66 4.50 7.89
CA SER A 104 12.19 5.86 8.00
C SER A 104 11.66 6.76 6.88
N GLY A 105 11.64 8.06 7.16
CA GLY A 105 11.16 9.08 6.23
C GLY A 105 9.65 9.32 6.32
N PHE A 106 9.12 10.07 5.36
CA PHE A 106 7.74 10.53 5.35
C PHE A 106 7.07 10.30 3.99
N HIS A 107 5.82 9.82 4.00
CA HIS A 107 4.98 9.73 2.81
C HIS A 107 4.35 11.10 2.52
N ASN A 108 5.02 11.92 1.72
CA ASN A 108 4.57 13.27 1.37
C ASN A 108 3.59 13.27 0.19
N HIS A 109 2.60 12.40 0.25
CA HIS A 109 1.54 12.28 -0.74
C HIS A 109 0.25 11.80 -0.06
N PRO A 110 -0.93 12.05 -0.65
CA PRO A 110 -2.18 11.48 -0.16
C PRO A 110 -2.13 9.95 -0.12
N TRP A 111 -2.86 9.35 0.81
CA TRP A 111 -3.00 7.89 0.85
C TRP A 111 -3.93 7.42 -0.27
N PRO A 112 -3.57 6.38 -1.03
CA PRO A 112 -4.48 5.83 -2.02
C PRO A 112 -5.71 5.23 -1.34
N ASP A 113 -6.87 5.36 -1.98
CA ASP A 113 -8.07 4.65 -1.57
C ASP A 113 -7.82 3.13 -1.68
N PRO A 114 -8.14 2.37 -0.61
CA PRO A 114 -7.93 0.94 -0.61
C PRO A 114 -8.87 0.27 -1.62
N LYS A 115 -8.29 -0.39 -2.62
CA LYS A 115 -9.08 -1.13 -3.63
C LYS A 115 -9.90 -2.29 -3.06
N LYS A 116 -9.43 -2.87 -1.95
CA LYS A 116 -10.10 -3.98 -1.25
C LYS A 116 -10.51 -3.52 0.13
N ALA A 117 -11.74 -3.84 0.52
CA ALA A 117 -12.20 -3.62 1.89
C ALA A 117 -11.29 -4.31 2.92
N ASP A 118 -11.28 -3.72 4.12
CA ASP A 118 -10.48 -4.21 5.24
C ASP A 118 -10.94 -5.62 5.65
N PRO A 119 -10.05 -6.63 5.69
CA PRO A 119 -10.42 -7.99 6.05
C PRO A 119 -10.97 -8.13 7.48
N LEU A 120 -10.53 -7.28 8.43
CA LEU A 120 -11.05 -7.34 9.80
C LEU A 120 -12.48 -6.79 9.84
N ALA A 121 -12.73 -5.64 9.23
CA ALA A 121 -14.07 -5.09 9.07
C ALA A 121 -15.02 -6.05 8.34
N GLN A 122 -14.54 -6.74 7.30
CA GLN A 122 -15.34 -7.77 6.61
C GLN A 122 -15.73 -8.92 7.54
N LYS A 123 -14.80 -9.42 8.37
CA LYS A 123 -15.09 -10.49 9.34
C LYS A 123 -16.11 -10.05 10.39
N GLU A 124 -15.98 -8.83 10.91
CA GLU A 124 -16.94 -8.29 11.88
C GLU A 124 -18.32 -8.06 11.27
N LEU A 125 -18.39 -7.56 10.02
CA LEU A 125 -19.64 -7.44 9.29
C LEU A 125 -20.31 -8.81 9.10
N MET A 126 -19.54 -9.83 8.69
CA MET A 126 -20.05 -11.19 8.51
C MET A 126 -20.65 -11.75 9.80
N LYS A 127 -20.00 -11.54 10.95
CA LYS A 127 -20.56 -11.94 12.26
C LYS A 127 -21.88 -11.25 12.57
N LYS A 128 -22.01 -9.95 12.27
CA LYS A 128 -23.25 -9.20 12.49
C LYS A 128 -24.39 -9.67 11.58
N VAL A 129 -24.11 -9.90 10.30
CA VAL A 129 -25.10 -10.42 9.34
C VAL A 129 -25.62 -11.81 9.76
N ILE A 130 -24.76 -12.67 10.30
CA ILE A 130 -25.18 -13.98 10.81
C ILE A 130 -26.08 -13.84 12.06
N ALA A 131 -25.87 -12.80 12.87
CA ALA A 131 -26.61 -12.58 14.12
C ALA A 131 -27.95 -11.85 13.94
N ASP A 132 -28.20 -11.28 12.76
CA ASP A 132 -29.42 -10.54 12.39
C ASP A 132 -30.07 -11.21 11.15
N PRO A 133 -30.84 -12.30 11.36
CA PRO A 133 -31.34 -13.16 10.27
C PRO A 133 -32.41 -12.53 9.38
#